data_AF-A0A3B9KIR3-F1
#
_entry.id   AF-A0A3B9KIR3-F1
#
_cell.length_a   1.000
_cell.length_b   1.000
_cell.length_c   1.000
_cell.angle_alpha   90.00
_cell.angle_beta   90.00
_cell.angle_gamma   90.00
#
_symmetry.space_group_name_H-M   'P 1'
#
loop_
_entity.id
_entity.type
_entity.pdbx_description
1 polymer ?
#
loop_
_entity_poly.entity_id
_entity_poly.type
_entity_poly.pdbx_seq_one_letter_code
_entity_poly.pdbx_strand_id
1 'polypeptide(L)'
;MKTQMLTGTWEFRQVGMEQWAPAAVPGGVHTDLFALGRIPDPFVGDNEKKVQWVAESDWEYRRIFRVDVELAQQAHIWLVCDGLDTLATVSLNGVILGSTANMFRQFRWDVKDLLKPKENEIGITFSSPVRYCAEREKVRHMQGVPQGLPGAPHLRKAPCQFGWDWGPQLPPIGIWKDIRLESADDARIENVHLRQFHTEGEVRLEAEV
;
A
#
# COMPACT_ATOMS: atom_id res chain seq x y z
N MET A 1 9.12 21.16 8.30
CA MET A 1 8.59 20.03 7.53
C MET A 1 7.14 20.34 7.17
N LYS A 2 6.79 20.34 5.88
CA LYS A 2 5.39 20.50 5.44
C LYS A 2 4.89 19.18 4.87
N THR A 3 3.58 18.99 4.92
CA THR A 3 2.94 17.75 4.50
C THR A 3 1.68 18.07 3.70
N GLN A 4 1.52 17.39 2.57
CA GLN A 4 0.29 17.42 1.78
C GLN A 4 -0.27 16.01 1.68
N MET A 5 -1.44 15.78 2.28
CA MET A 5 -2.11 14.47 2.24
C MET A 5 -2.66 14.19 0.85
N LEU A 6 -2.44 12.97 0.38
CA LEU A 6 -2.96 12.46 -0.89
C LEU A 6 -4.00 11.36 -0.65
N THR A 7 -4.54 11.25 0.57
CA THR A 7 -5.70 10.42 0.91
C THR A 7 -7.00 11.03 0.38
N GLY A 8 -8.09 10.28 0.41
CA GLY A 8 -9.41 10.63 -0.14
C GLY A 8 -9.68 9.93 -1.46
N THR A 9 -10.26 10.66 -2.42
CA THR A 9 -10.70 10.08 -3.70
C THR A 9 -9.53 9.78 -4.62
N TRP A 10 -9.55 8.56 -5.15
CA TRP A 10 -8.68 8.05 -6.20
C TRP A 10 -9.54 7.44 -7.29
N GLU A 11 -8.90 7.01 -8.36
CA GLU A 11 -9.51 6.15 -9.36
C GLU A 11 -8.79 4.80 -9.38
N PHE A 12 -9.52 3.72 -9.61
CA PHE A 12 -8.96 2.39 -9.81
C PHE A 12 -9.63 1.66 -10.97
N ARG A 13 -8.93 0.66 -11.50
CA ARG A 13 -9.47 -0.29 -12.48
C ARG A 13 -8.69 -1.60 -12.45
N GLN A 14 -9.29 -2.65 -12.98
CA GLN A 14 -8.57 -3.87 -13.30
C GLN A 14 -7.65 -3.62 -14.49
N VAL A 15 -6.41 -4.12 -14.46
CA VAL A 15 -5.48 -3.99 -15.58
C VAL A 15 -6.11 -4.52 -16.87
N GLY A 16 -6.01 -3.75 -17.95
CA GLY A 16 -6.58 -4.08 -19.25
C GLY A 16 -8.02 -3.60 -19.48
N MET A 17 -8.70 -3.11 -18.44
CA MET A 17 -9.99 -2.44 -18.60
C MET A 17 -9.80 -0.97 -18.97
N GLU A 18 -10.69 -0.42 -19.80
CA GLU A 18 -10.59 0.98 -20.21
C GLU A 18 -11.13 1.94 -19.13
N GLN A 19 -12.25 1.57 -18.51
CA GLN A 19 -12.99 2.46 -17.61
C GLN A 19 -12.40 2.49 -16.20
N TRP A 20 -12.10 3.71 -15.74
CA TRP A 20 -11.76 3.99 -14.35
C TRP A 20 -13.01 4.12 -13.49
N ALA A 21 -12.93 3.65 -12.25
CA ALA A 21 -13.97 3.76 -11.24
C ALA A 21 -13.43 4.49 -10.01
N PRO A 22 -14.27 5.14 -9.18
CA PRO A 22 -13.78 5.81 -7.98
C PRO A 22 -13.30 4.79 -6.93
N ALA A 23 -12.26 5.16 -6.20
CA ALA A 23 -11.70 4.41 -5.08
C ALA A 23 -11.47 5.33 -3.87
N ALA A 24 -11.50 4.74 -2.67
CA ALA A 24 -11.14 5.42 -1.44
C ALA A 24 -9.74 5.04 -0.97
N VAL A 25 -8.95 6.02 -0.54
CA VAL A 25 -7.63 5.82 0.06
C VAL A 25 -7.56 6.53 1.41
N PRO A 26 -7.23 5.84 2.52
CA PRO A 26 -6.87 4.43 2.60
C PRO A 26 -8.05 3.48 2.29
N GLY A 27 -7.76 2.35 1.66
CA GLY A 27 -8.78 1.38 1.24
C GLY A 27 -8.21 0.25 0.40
N GLY A 28 -9.09 -0.49 -0.26
CA GLY A 28 -8.70 -1.57 -1.15
C GLY A 28 -9.79 -1.99 -2.12
N VAL A 29 -9.37 -2.75 -3.12
CA VAL A 29 -10.18 -3.13 -4.28
C VAL A 29 -11.48 -3.81 -3.88
N HIS A 30 -11.46 -4.72 -2.90
CA HIS A 30 -12.68 -5.41 -2.46
C HIS A 30 -13.72 -4.43 -1.92
N THR A 31 -13.30 -3.49 -1.06
CA THR A 31 -14.23 -2.50 -0.48
C THR A 31 -14.72 -1.52 -1.53
N ASP A 32 -13.86 -1.11 -2.48
CA ASP A 32 -14.25 -0.21 -3.56
C ASP A 32 -15.26 -0.87 -4.52
N LEU A 33 -15.02 -2.13 -4.92
CA LEU A 33 -15.96 -2.90 -5.75
C LEU A 33 -17.29 -3.14 -5.04
N PHE A 34 -17.26 -3.43 -3.74
CA PHE A 34 -18.46 -3.63 -2.94
C PHE A 34 -19.28 -2.34 -2.83
N ALA A 35 -18.63 -1.20 -2.55
CA ALA A 35 -19.28 0.11 -2.51
C ALA A 35 -19.92 0.49 -3.86
N LEU A 36 -19.34 0.03 -4.97
CA LEU A 36 -19.87 0.20 -6.32
C LEU A 36 -20.94 -0.83 -6.71
N GLY A 37 -21.29 -1.78 -5.84
CA GLY A 37 -22.24 -2.85 -6.13
C GLY A 37 -21.77 -3.84 -7.20
N ARG A 38 -20.46 -3.91 -7.46
CA ARG A 38 -19.85 -4.78 -8.49
C ARG A 38 -19.53 -6.18 -8.00
N ILE A 39 -19.43 -6.36 -6.69
CA ILE A 39 -19.32 -7.66 -6.04
C ILE A 39 -20.38 -7.75 -4.93
N PRO A 40 -20.88 -8.96 -4.62
CA PRO A 40 -21.73 -9.15 -3.45
C PRO A 40 -20.91 -8.99 -2.15
N ASP A 41 -21.60 -8.82 -1.01
CA ASP A 41 -20.95 -8.85 0.30
C ASP A 41 -20.26 -10.22 0.49
N PRO A 42 -18.92 -10.26 0.59
CA PRO A 42 -18.17 -11.52 0.66
C PRO A 42 -18.40 -12.28 1.96
N PHE A 43 -18.97 -11.65 3.00
CA PHE A 43 -19.26 -12.29 4.29
C PHE A 43 -20.65 -12.94 4.36
N VAL A 44 -21.48 -12.80 3.31
CA VAL A 44 -22.81 -13.41 3.26
C VAL A 44 -22.77 -14.75 2.54
N GLY A 45 -23.15 -15.82 3.25
CA GLY A 45 -23.31 -17.16 2.68
C GLY A 45 -22.02 -17.69 2.05
N ASP A 46 -22.07 -18.02 0.76
CA ASP A 46 -20.94 -18.55 -0.01
C ASP A 46 -20.30 -17.50 -0.95
N ASN A 47 -20.61 -16.22 -0.77
CA ASN A 47 -20.15 -15.15 -1.65
C ASN A 47 -18.63 -14.98 -1.69
N GLU A 48 -17.91 -15.40 -0.65
CA GLU A 48 -16.45 -15.53 -0.65
C GLU A 48 -15.93 -16.19 -1.94
N LYS A 49 -16.58 -17.26 -2.40
CA LYS A 49 -16.19 -17.99 -3.61
C LYS A 49 -16.40 -17.18 -4.88
N LYS A 50 -17.38 -16.27 -4.87
CA LYS A 50 -17.77 -15.44 -6.02
C LYS A 50 -16.84 -14.26 -6.24
N VAL A 51 -15.99 -13.94 -5.27
CA VAL A 51 -15.10 -12.77 -5.30
C VAL A 51 -13.61 -13.12 -5.37
N GLN A 52 -13.24 -14.39 -5.47
CA GLN A 52 -11.83 -14.84 -5.53
C GLN A 52 -11.04 -14.16 -6.66
N TRP A 53 -11.70 -13.95 -7.81
CA TRP A 53 -11.12 -13.31 -8.99
C TRP A 53 -10.50 -11.93 -8.70
N VAL A 54 -10.98 -11.23 -7.65
CA VAL A 54 -10.48 -9.90 -7.27
C VAL A 54 -9.02 -9.99 -6.86
N ALA A 55 -8.64 -10.98 -6.05
CA ALA A 55 -7.27 -11.16 -5.59
C ALA A 55 -6.38 -11.89 -6.62
N GLU A 56 -6.98 -12.55 -7.61
CA GLU A 56 -6.29 -13.19 -8.75
C GLU A 56 -5.92 -12.19 -9.86
N SER A 57 -6.50 -10.99 -9.81
CA SER A 57 -6.34 -9.94 -10.81
C SER A 57 -5.28 -8.91 -10.43
N ASP A 58 -4.73 -8.23 -11.45
CA ASP A 58 -3.91 -7.03 -11.27
C ASP A 58 -4.78 -5.78 -11.33
N TRP A 59 -4.38 -4.75 -10.60
CA TRP A 59 -5.15 -3.52 -10.41
C TRP A 59 -4.29 -2.29 -10.60
N GLU A 60 -4.87 -1.24 -11.18
CA GLU A 60 -4.24 0.07 -11.30
C GLU A 60 -5.02 1.06 -10.43
N TYR A 61 -4.29 1.87 -9.69
CA TYR A 61 -4.77 3.06 -8.99
C TYR A 61 -4.13 4.29 -9.61
N ARG A 62 -4.88 5.39 -9.73
CA ARG A 62 -4.31 6.69 -10.09
C ARG A 62 -4.93 7.84 -9.32
N ARG A 63 -4.17 8.92 -9.21
CA ARG A 63 -4.66 10.21 -8.72
C ARG A 63 -3.95 11.36 -9.41
N ILE A 64 -4.75 12.31 -9.87
CA ILE A 64 -4.28 13.62 -10.32
C ILE A 64 -4.32 14.58 -9.14
N PHE A 65 -3.27 15.37 -8.96
CA PHE A 65 -3.15 16.33 -7.87
C PHE A 65 -2.29 17.53 -8.27
N ARG A 66 -2.35 18.60 -7.48
CA ARG A 66 -1.47 19.77 -7.59
C ARG A 66 -0.67 19.88 -6.32
N VAL A 67 0.62 20.19 -6.46
CA VAL A 67 1.50 20.37 -5.30
C VAL A 67 1.17 21.71 -4.64
N ASP A 68 1.05 21.73 -3.31
CA ASP A 68 0.86 22.97 -2.58
C ASP A 68 2.06 23.90 -2.80
N VAL A 69 1.79 25.19 -3.06
CA VAL A 69 2.82 26.19 -3.40
C VAL A 69 3.93 26.23 -2.34
N GLU A 70 3.53 26.15 -1.09
CA GLU A 70 4.42 26.13 0.06
C GLU A 70 5.34 24.91 0.12
N LEU A 71 4.86 23.75 -0.34
CA LEU A 71 5.61 22.50 -0.39
C LEU A 71 6.56 22.51 -1.59
N ALA A 72 6.10 23.03 -2.73
CA ALA A 72 6.87 23.13 -3.97
C ALA A 72 8.15 23.99 -3.85
N GLN A 73 8.21 24.92 -2.88
CA GLN A 73 9.35 25.79 -2.62
C GLN A 73 10.47 25.12 -1.81
N GLN A 74 10.21 23.99 -1.17
CA GLN A 74 11.16 23.34 -0.27
C GLN A 74 12.26 22.61 -1.03
N ALA A 75 13.46 22.50 -0.44
CA ALA A 75 14.61 21.89 -1.11
C ALA A 75 14.39 20.40 -1.44
N HIS A 76 13.78 19.65 -0.51
CA HIS A 76 13.49 18.24 -0.67
C HIS A 76 11.99 17.95 -0.59
N ILE A 77 11.51 17.06 -1.47
CA ILE A 77 10.13 16.59 -1.47
C ILE A 77 10.12 15.08 -1.67
N TRP A 78 9.45 14.37 -0.77
CA TRP A 78 9.29 12.93 -0.85
C TRP A 78 7.82 12.53 -1.01
N LEU A 79 7.57 11.55 -1.87
CA LEU A 79 6.33 10.77 -1.83
C LEU A 79 6.48 9.69 -0.76
N VAL A 80 5.55 9.65 0.19
CA VAL A 80 5.55 8.69 1.29
C VAL A 80 4.27 7.88 1.26
N CYS A 81 4.42 6.56 1.21
CA CYS A 81 3.33 5.59 1.32
C CYS A 81 3.53 4.77 2.60
N ASP A 82 2.62 4.89 3.57
CA ASP A 82 2.74 4.17 4.85
C ASP A 82 2.38 2.69 4.75
N GLY A 83 1.71 2.28 3.68
CA GLY A 83 1.27 0.92 3.49
C GLY A 83 0.70 0.68 2.09
N LEU A 84 1.39 -0.17 1.33
CA LEU A 84 0.94 -0.69 0.04
C LEU A 84 0.75 -2.19 0.20
N ASP A 85 -0.45 -2.71 -0.09
CA ASP A 85 -0.79 -4.12 0.03
C ASP A 85 -0.93 -4.77 -1.37
N THR A 86 0.06 -5.50 -1.88
CA THR A 86 1.43 -5.66 -1.34
C THR A 86 2.49 -5.50 -2.43
N LEU A 87 2.26 -6.17 -3.57
CA LEU A 87 3.15 -6.15 -4.73
C LEU A 87 2.77 -4.96 -5.60
N ALA A 88 3.45 -3.83 -5.45
CA ALA A 88 3.10 -2.61 -6.17
C ALA A 88 4.28 -2.07 -6.98
N THR A 89 4.00 -1.46 -8.12
CA THR A 89 4.92 -0.58 -8.86
C THR A 89 4.36 0.82 -8.83
N VAL A 90 5.12 1.76 -8.30
CA VAL A 90 4.72 3.16 -8.12
C VAL A 90 5.38 4.02 -9.19
N SER A 91 4.61 4.92 -9.77
CA SER A 91 5.07 5.89 -10.76
C SER A 91 4.54 7.28 -10.46
N LEU A 92 5.28 8.30 -10.90
CA LEU A 92 4.89 9.69 -10.88
C LEU A 92 5.13 10.28 -12.27
N ASN A 93 4.09 10.86 -12.88
CA ASN A 93 4.15 11.46 -14.21
C ASN A 93 4.70 10.51 -15.30
N GLY A 94 4.42 9.21 -15.16
CA GLY A 94 4.91 8.15 -16.06
C GLY A 94 6.32 7.64 -15.75
N VAL A 95 7.03 8.23 -14.78
CA VAL A 95 8.36 7.76 -14.34
C VAL A 95 8.20 6.78 -13.18
N ILE A 96 8.75 5.57 -13.31
CA ILE A 96 8.73 4.56 -12.24
C ILE A 96 9.64 5.02 -11.10
N LEU A 97 9.08 5.09 -9.89
CA LEU A 97 9.81 5.39 -8.66
C LEU A 97 10.40 4.12 -8.04
N GLY A 98 9.70 2.99 -8.16
CA GLY A 98 10.18 1.69 -7.70
C GLY A 98 9.05 0.68 -7.47
N SER A 99 9.43 -0.50 -7.01
CA SER A 99 8.50 -1.58 -6.68
C SER A 99 8.56 -1.96 -5.20
N THR A 100 7.44 -2.45 -4.67
CA THR A 100 7.25 -2.86 -3.28
C THR A 100 6.74 -4.30 -3.20
N ALA A 101 7.07 -4.98 -2.11
CA ALA A 101 6.68 -6.38 -1.88
C ALA A 101 6.47 -6.69 -0.38
N ASN A 102 6.09 -5.68 0.41
CA ASN A 102 5.90 -5.84 1.85
C ASN A 102 4.83 -4.87 2.39
N MET A 103 3.70 -5.43 2.83
CA MET A 103 2.54 -4.72 3.37
C MET A 103 2.88 -3.87 4.60
N PHE A 104 3.91 -4.27 5.35
CA PHE A 104 4.22 -3.76 6.69
C PHE A 104 5.28 -2.65 6.69
N ARG A 105 5.72 -2.19 5.52
CA ARG A 105 6.76 -1.16 5.41
C ARG A 105 6.18 0.16 4.93
N GLN A 106 6.74 1.25 5.44
CA GLN A 106 6.68 2.55 4.78
C GLN A 106 7.65 2.56 3.61
N PHE A 107 7.24 3.20 2.51
CA PHE A 107 8.07 3.45 1.34
C PHE A 107 8.15 4.95 1.10
N ARG A 108 9.33 5.42 0.70
CA ARG A 108 9.66 6.83 0.51
C ARG A 108 10.51 6.99 -0.74
N TRP A 109 10.16 7.95 -1.59
CA TRP A 109 10.92 8.28 -2.80
C TRP A 109 11.12 9.79 -2.87
N ASP A 110 12.33 10.23 -3.21
CA ASP A 110 12.56 11.63 -3.59
C ASP A 110 11.90 11.89 -4.94
N VAL A 111 11.06 12.91 -5.01
CA VAL A 111 10.25 13.23 -6.19
C VAL A 111 10.38 14.69 -6.61
N LYS A 112 11.25 15.49 -5.96
CA LYS A 112 11.36 16.93 -6.20
C LYS A 112 11.50 17.26 -7.69
N ASP A 113 12.42 16.58 -8.37
CA ASP A 113 12.75 16.84 -9.78
C ASP A 113 11.74 16.25 -10.77
N LEU A 114 10.83 15.41 -10.29
CA LEU A 114 9.79 14.77 -11.10
C LEU A 114 8.47 15.53 -11.06
N LEU A 115 8.30 16.44 -10.10
CA LEU A 115 7.09 17.23 -9.93
C LEU A 115 7.01 18.35 -10.96
N LYS A 116 5.82 18.48 -11.56
CA LYS A 116 5.47 19.55 -12.50
C LYS A 116 4.79 20.69 -11.74
N PRO A 117 4.94 21.96 -12.18
CA PRO A 117 4.25 23.10 -11.56
C PRO A 117 2.72 23.06 -11.65
N LYS A 118 2.18 22.24 -12.55
CA LYS A 118 0.73 22.09 -12.78
C LYS A 118 0.25 20.78 -12.13
N GLU A 119 -0.57 20.03 -12.86
CA GLU A 119 -1.07 18.75 -12.45
C GLU A 119 -0.01 17.67 -12.56
N ASN A 120 0.00 16.82 -11.56
CA ASN A 120 0.84 15.65 -11.44
C ASN A 120 -0.05 14.43 -11.32
N GLU A 121 0.41 13.31 -11.84
CA GLU A 121 -0.30 12.03 -11.75
C GLU A 121 0.56 11.02 -11.01
N ILE A 122 0.02 10.44 -9.93
CA ILE A 122 0.58 9.22 -9.35
C ILE A 122 -0.18 8.04 -9.92
N GLY A 123 0.56 7.03 -10.41
CA GLY A 123 0.03 5.73 -10.80
C GLY A 123 0.62 4.63 -9.92
N ILE A 124 -0.21 3.72 -9.44
CA ILE A 124 0.22 2.54 -8.68
C ILE A 124 -0.42 1.30 -9.29
N THR A 125 0.40 0.40 -9.83
CA THR A 125 -0.06 -0.88 -10.35
C THR A 125 0.24 -1.97 -9.33
N PHE A 126 -0.78 -2.67 -8.88
CA PHE A 126 -0.67 -3.82 -7.99
C PHE A 126 -0.75 -5.13 -8.79
N SER A 127 0.18 -6.04 -8.51
CA SER A 127 0.14 -7.41 -9.02
C SER A 127 -0.60 -8.33 -8.05
N SER A 128 -1.30 -9.33 -8.61
CA SER A 128 -2.03 -10.33 -7.85
C SER A 128 -1.15 -11.05 -6.83
N PRO A 129 -1.48 -11.01 -5.52
CA PRO A 129 -0.79 -11.78 -4.51
C PRO A 129 -1.00 -13.29 -4.69
N VAL A 130 -2.17 -13.71 -5.18
CA VAL A 130 -2.49 -15.14 -5.39
C VAL A 130 -1.61 -15.73 -6.49
N ARG A 131 -1.51 -15.07 -7.65
CA ARG A 131 -0.66 -15.53 -8.75
C ARG A 131 0.81 -15.53 -8.36
N TYR A 132 1.28 -14.48 -7.68
CA TYR A 132 2.66 -14.44 -7.16
C TYR A 132 2.96 -15.63 -6.24
N CYS A 133 2.12 -15.87 -5.23
CA CYS A 133 2.31 -16.95 -4.27
C CYS A 133 2.31 -18.33 -4.98
N ALA A 134 1.39 -18.55 -5.92
CA ALA A 134 1.32 -19.80 -6.68
C ALA A 134 2.59 -20.05 -7.52
N GLU A 135 3.16 -19.01 -8.15
CA GLU A 135 4.42 -19.17 -8.90
C GLU A 135 5.61 -19.45 -7.98
N ARG A 136 5.69 -18.81 -6.81
CA ARG A 136 6.77 -19.06 -5.84
C ARG A 136 6.68 -20.46 -5.24
N GLU A 137 5.47 -20.94 -5.03
CA GLU A 137 5.19 -22.27 -4.53
C GLU A 137 5.66 -23.37 -5.49
N LYS A 138 5.50 -23.18 -6.81
CA LYS A 138 6.04 -24.08 -7.85
C LYS A 138 7.57 -24.20 -7.80
N VAL A 139 8.26 -23.11 -7.44
CA VAL A 139 9.73 -23.08 -7.33
C VAL A 139 10.20 -23.75 -6.05
N ARG A 140 9.52 -23.46 -4.93
CA ARG A 140 9.83 -24.04 -3.62
C ARG A 140 8.58 -24.13 -2.77
N HIS A 141 8.16 -25.35 -2.48
CA HIS A 141 7.13 -25.62 -1.49
C HIS A 141 7.52 -25.05 -0.12
N MET A 142 6.60 -24.32 0.51
CA MET A 142 6.69 -23.91 1.91
C MET A 142 5.47 -24.40 2.68
N GLN A 143 5.71 -24.93 3.89
CA GLN A 143 4.61 -25.31 4.76
C GLN A 143 3.79 -24.07 5.13
N GLY A 144 2.54 -24.05 4.67
CA GLY A 144 1.55 -23.02 4.94
C GLY A 144 0.49 -23.49 5.92
N VAL A 145 -0.55 -22.66 6.03
CA VAL A 145 -1.77 -22.97 6.79
C VAL A 145 -2.63 -23.90 5.95
N PRO A 146 -3.15 -25.02 6.48
CA PRO A 146 -3.93 -25.96 5.68
C PRO A 146 -5.19 -25.36 5.01
N GLN A 147 -5.83 -24.37 5.67
CA GLN A 147 -7.00 -23.66 5.17
C GLN A 147 -6.64 -22.43 4.31
N GLY A 148 -5.36 -22.10 4.20
CA GLY A 148 -4.89 -20.94 3.46
C GLY A 148 -4.57 -21.26 2.01
N LEU A 149 -4.53 -20.22 1.16
CA LEU A 149 -4.07 -20.35 -0.21
C LEU A 149 -2.59 -20.80 -0.24
N PRO A 150 -2.21 -21.73 -1.15
CA PRO A 150 -0.83 -22.19 -1.30
C PRO A 150 0.15 -21.04 -1.56
N GLY A 151 1.37 -21.18 -1.04
CA GLY A 151 2.44 -20.22 -1.26
C GLY A 151 2.34 -18.91 -0.46
N ALA A 152 1.31 -18.73 0.38
CA ALA A 152 1.18 -17.56 1.25
C ALA A 152 2.45 -17.19 2.06
N PRO A 153 3.26 -18.14 2.58
CA PRO A 153 4.51 -17.82 3.28
C PRO A 153 5.57 -17.08 2.46
N HIS A 154 5.47 -17.07 1.11
CA HIS A 154 6.41 -16.39 0.23
C HIS A 154 6.21 -14.86 0.20
N LEU A 155 5.08 -14.34 0.68
CA LEU A 155 4.76 -12.91 0.60
C LEU A 155 4.70 -12.27 1.99
N ARG A 156 5.31 -11.08 2.13
CA ARG A 156 5.22 -10.26 3.35
C ARG A 156 3.89 -9.49 3.40
N LYS A 157 2.82 -10.24 3.66
CA LYS A 157 1.42 -9.80 3.76
C LYS A 157 0.79 -10.45 5.01
N ALA A 158 -0.31 -9.90 5.52
CA ALA A 158 -0.98 -10.46 6.69
C ALA A 158 -1.44 -11.91 6.41
N PRO A 159 -0.92 -12.93 7.13
CA PRO A 159 -1.12 -14.33 6.75
C PRO A 159 -2.58 -14.78 6.72
N CYS A 160 -3.38 -14.32 7.68
CA CYS A 160 -4.80 -14.67 7.79
C CYS A 160 -5.64 -14.21 6.59
N GLN A 161 -5.19 -13.23 5.81
CA GLN A 161 -5.90 -12.78 4.62
C GLN A 161 -5.91 -13.83 3.51
N PHE A 162 -5.00 -14.80 3.53
CA PHE A 162 -5.00 -15.93 2.61
C PHE A 162 -5.93 -17.07 3.05
N GLY A 163 -6.68 -16.90 4.14
CA GLY A 163 -7.51 -17.93 4.77
C GLY A 163 -6.90 -18.47 6.06
N TRP A 164 -7.78 -18.84 6.98
CA TRP A 164 -7.41 -19.44 8.27
C TRP A 164 -8.57 -20.31 8.77
N ASP A 165 -8.38 -21.09 9.84
CA ASP A 165 -9.44 -21.94 10.42
C ASP A 165 -10.66 -21.17 10.98
N TRP A 166 -10.58 -19.82 11.00
CA TRP A 166 -11.65 -18.91 11.41
C TRP A 166 -11.89 -17.75 10.43
N GLY A 167 -11.17 -17.69 9.30
CA GLY A 167 -11.18 -16.51 8.41
C GLY A 167 -11.22 -16.87 6.93
N PRO A 168 -11.87 -16.05 6.09
CA PRO A 168 -12.01 -16.32 4.67
C PRO A 168 -10.71 -16.09 3.89
N GLN A 169 -10.61 -16.70 2.72
CA GLN A 169 -9.58 -16.51 1.70
C GLN A 169 -9.87 -15.24 0.90
N LEU A 170 -9.66 -14.07 1.52
CA LEU A 170 -9.85 -12.77 0.86
C LEU A 170 -8.58 -11.93 0.97
N PRO A 171 -7.52 -12.22 0.19
CA PRO A 171 -6.32 -11.40 0.20
C PRO A 171 -6.60 -10.05 -0.48
N PRO A 172 -6.75 -8.94 0.27
CA PRO A 172 -7.06 -7.66 -0.35
C PRO A 172 -5.85 -7.11 -1.10
N ILE A 173 -6.11 -6.13 -1.95
CA ILE A 173 -5.12 -5.36 -2.70
C ILE A 173 -5.48 -3.90 -2.53
N GLY A 174 -4.50 -3.03 -2.27
CA GLY A 174 -4.77 -1.60 -2.23
C GLY A 174 -3.77 -0.76 -1.45
N ILE A 175 -4.07 0.54 -1.39
CA ILE A 175 -3.33 1.54 -0.62
C ILE A 175 -3.97 1.56 0.78
N TRP A 176 -3.54 0.64 1.64
CA TRP A 176 -4.23 0.33 2.91
C TRP A 176 -3.91 1.29 4.06
N LYS A 177 -2.97 2.22 3.85
CA LYS A 177 -2.63 3.32 4.77
C LYS A 177 -2.44 4.62 4.00
N ASP A 178 -2.13 5.69 4.74
CA ASP A 178 -1.94 7.02 4.19
C ASP A 178 -0.84 7.11 3.13
N ILE A 179 -1.07 8.02 2.20
CA ILE A 179 -0.14 8.46 1.16
C ILE A 179 -0.07 9.98 1.18
N ARG A 180 1.12 10.55 1.09
CA ARG A 180 1.35 12.00 1.22
C ARG A 180 2.63 12.47 0.55
N LEU A 181 2.73 13.76 0.31
CA LEU A 181 4.01 14.43 0.11
C LEU A 181 4.52 14.95 1.46
N GLU A 182 5.79 14.72 1.76
CA GLU A 182 6.52 15.37 2.85
C GLU A 182 7.64 16.24 2.27
N SER A 183 7.94 17.36 2.91
CA SER A 183 9.05 18.22 2.49
C SER A 183 9.89 18.73 3.65
N ALA A 184 11.16 19.01 3.36
CA ALA A 184 12.09 19.66 4.27
C ALA A 184 13.07 20.54 3.48
N ASP A 185 13.61 21.55 4.15
CA ASP A 185 14.67 22.39 3.60
C ASP A 185 16.04 21.76 3.89
N ASP A 186 16.49 21.76 5.16
CA ASP A 186 17.86 21.31 5.49
C ASP A 186 17.93 19.89 6.05
N ALA A 187 17.07 19.58 7.03
CA ALA A 187 17.13 18.33 7.76
C ALA A 187 15.74 17.85 8.20
N ARG A 188 15.63 16.54 8.43
CA ARG A 188 14.44 15.87 8.96
C ARG A 188 14.85 14.89 10.06
N ILE A 189 14.18 14.98 11.20
CA ILE A 189 14.26 13.94 12.24
C ILE A 189 13.45 12.73 11.76
N GLU A 190 14.12 11.60 11.55
CA GLU A 190 13.47 10.38 11.08
C GLU A 190 12.89 9.54 12.22
N ASN A 191 13.63 9.44 13.33
CA ASN A 191 13.24 8.71 14.51
C ASN A 191 13.76 9.43 15.76
N VAL A 192 13.11 9.22 16.88
CA VAL A 192 13.68 9.51 18.20
C VAL A 192 13.40 8.29 19.06
N HIS A 193 14.45 7.64 19.53
CA HIS A 193 14.35 6.47 20.38
C HIS A 193 14.83 6.82 21.79
N LEU A 194 13.93 6.74 22.76
CA LEU A 194 14.25 6.99 24.18
C LEU A 194 14.43 5.65 24.91
N ARG A 195 15.67 5.34 25.32
CA ARG A 195 15.97 4.17 26.16
C ARG A 195 15.95 4.55 27.62
N GLN A 196 15.38 3.68 28.45
CA GLN A 196 15.32 3.87 29.90
C GLN A 196 16.17 2.80 30.59
N PHE A 197 17.02 3.24 31.51
CA PHE A 197 17.87 2.39 32.32
C PHE A 197 17.49 2.60 33.78
N HIS A 198 16.86 1.58 34.38
CA HIS A 198 16.33 1.65 35.73
C HIS A 198 17.35 1.16 36.76
N THR A 199 17.48 1.90 37.85
CA THR A 199 18.26 1.57 39.05
C THR A 199 17.42 1.87 40.30
N GLU A 200 17.88 1.47 41.49
CA GLU A 200 17.09 1.70 42.71
C GLU A 200 16.94 3.21 43.00
N GLY A 201 15.70 3.70 42.95
CA GLY A 201 15.37 5.10 43.18
C GLY A 201 15.72 6.07 42.04
N GLU A 202 16.27 5.59 40.91
CA GLU A 202 16.73 6.43 39.80
C GLU A 202 16.46 5.78 38.43
N VAL A 203 16.17 6.61 37.42
CA VAL A 203 16.08 6.18 36.01
C VAL A 203 16.92 7.11 35.14
N ARG A 204 17.87 6.54 34.39
CA ARG A 204 18.64 7.27 33.37
C ARG A 204 17.96 7.13 32.01
N LEU A 205 17.77 8.26 31.31
CA LEU A 205 17.23 8.30 29.95
C LEU A 205 18.35 8.55 28.95
N GLU A 206 18.33 7.83 27.83
CA GLU A 206 19.20 8.06 26.68
C GLU A 206 18.33 8.33 25.45
N ALA A 207 18.58 9.43 24.75
CA ALA A 207 17.89 9.79 23.52
C ALA A 207 18.82 9.57 22.32
N GLU A 208 18.42 8.67 21.42
CA GLU A 208 19.04 8.49 20.11
C GLU A 208 18.14 9.15 19.07
N VAL A 209 18.71 10.08 18.27
CA VAL A 209 18.03 10.88 17.24
C VAL A 209 18.65 10.59 15.89
#